data_AF-A0A6I9QE75-F1
#
_entry.id   AF-A0A6I9QE75-F1
#
_cell.length_a   1.000
_cell.length_b   1.000
_cell.length_c   1.000
_cell.angle_alpha   90.00
_cell.angle_beta   90.00
_cell.angle_gamma   90.00
#
_symmetry.space_group_name_H-M   'P 1'
#
loop_
_entity.id
_entity.type
_entity.pdbx_description
1 polymer ?
#
loop_
_entity_poly.entity_id
_entity_poly.type
_entity_poly.pdbx_seq_one_letter_code
_entity_poly.pdbx_strand_id
1 'polypeptide(L)'
;MLEPSFGEPGQCFPLQGSSGFVEIRLRTGIIPEAVTLEHVSKRVAYDSSSAPKDCRASAWFESPDDDPSSHAKMYILSEFSYDLDRSSAQTFNVETADLGVVNMVRLDFTSNHGNSALTCIYRFRVHGYEPNSPAAMGLQA
;
A
#
# COMPACT_ATOMS: atom_id res chain seq x y z
N MET A 1 -1.95 -7.49 8.09
CA MET A 1 -1.58 -6.60 6.97
C MET A 1 -1.83 -7.23 5.60
N LEU A 2 -1.25 -8.39 5.27
CA LEU A 2 -1.48 -9.04 3.96
C LEU A 2 -2.60 -10.09 3.99
N GLU A 3 -2.97 -10.54 5.18
CA GLU A 3 -4.11 -11.44 5.39
C GLU A 3 -5.44 -10.66 5.38
N PRO A 4 -6.52 -11.26 4.86
CA PRO A 4 -7.85 -10.70 5.00
C PRO A 4 -8.25 -10.74 6.48
N SER A 5 -8.76 -9.62 6.99
CA SER A 5 -9.44 -9.56 8.29
C SER A 5 -10.77 -8.84 8.11
N PHE A 6 -11.74 -9.14 8.98
CA PHE A 6 -13.04 -8.47 9.00
C PHE A 6 -13.00 -7.13 9.75
N GLY A 7 -11.81 -6.53 9.90
CA GLY A 7 -11.63 -5.28 10.65
C GLY A 7 -11.79 -5.44 12.16
N GLU A 8 -11.46 -6.61 12.70
CA GLU A 8 -11.48 -6.88 14.14
C GLU A 8 -10.47 -5.98 14.87
N PRO A 9 -10.90 -5.15 15.84
CA PRO A 9 -10.00 -4.27 16.56
C PRO A 9 -8.81 -5.03 17.16
N GLY A 10 -7.59 -4.54 16.90
CA GLY A 10 -6.34 -5.13 17.42
C GLY A 10 -5.64 -6.12 16.47
N GLN A 11 -6.30 -6.60 15.42
CA GLN A 11 -5.69 -7.47 14.39
C GLN A 11 -4.99 -6.64 13.29
N CYS A 12 -4.05 -5.78 13.71
CA CYS A 12 -3.28 -4.91 12.81
C CYS A 12 -1.78 -5.16 12.93
N PHE A 13 -1.01 -4.65 11.98
CA PHE A 13 0.45 -4.70 12.01
C PHE A 13 0.98 -3.38 12.61
N PRO A 14 1.45 -3.38 13.88
CA PRO A 14 1.90 -2.18 14.55
C PRO A 14 3.37 -1.88 14.20
N LEU A 15 3.65 -0.62 13.89
CA LEU A 15 5.00 -0.07 13.82
C LEU A 15 5.17 0.99 14.90
N GLN A 16 6.35 1.05 15.51
CA GLN A 16 6.64 2.03 16.55
C GLN A 16 6.69 3.46 15.96
N GLY A 17 6.08 4.41 16.66
CA GLY A 17 6.05 5.83 16.28
C GLY A 17 5.02 6.16 15.19
N SER A 18 5.11 7.39 14.68
CA SER A 18 4.18 7.97 13.69
C SER A 18 4.72 7.96 12.26
N SER A 19 5.93 7.45 12.04
CA SER A 19 6.57 7.40 10.73
C SER A 19 7.31 6.08 10.56
N GLY A 20 7.32 5.55 9.35
CA GLY A 20 7.98 4.29 9.05
C GLY A 20 7.64 3.81 7.64
N PHE A 21 7.98 2.57 7.36
CA PHE A 21 7.69 1.97 6.07
C PHE A 21 7.53 0.45 6.18
N VAL A 22 6.85 -0.12 5.19
CA VAL A 22 6.80 -1.57 4.96
C VAL A 22 7.12 -1.86 3.50
N GLU A 23 7.91 -2.89 3.26
CA GLU A 23 8.23 -3.38 1.92
C GLU A 23 7.59 -4.76 1.72
N ILE A 24 7.03 -4.96 0.53
CA ILE A 24 6.16 -6.08 0.21
C ILE A 24 6.57 -6.62 -1.14
N ARG A 25 7.00 -7.88 -1.17
CA ARG A 25 7.14 -8.65 -2.41
C ARG A 25 5.76 -9.14 -2.84
N LEU A 26 5.36 -8.75 -4.04
CA LEU A 26 4.13 -9.20 -4.66
C LEU A 26 4.23 -10.68 -5.06
N ARG A 27 3.08 -11.34 -5.17
CA ARG A 27 3.01 -12.74 -5.63
C ARG A 27 3.60 -12.94 -7.04
N THR A 28 3.45 -11.93 -7.89
CA THR A 28 3.87 -11.93 -9.29
C THR A 28 4.17 -10.50 -9.74
N GLY A 29 4.83 -10.35 -10.89
CA GLY A 29 5.02 -9.04 -11.52
C GLY A 29 3.72 -8.51 -12.11
N ILE A 30 3.35 -7.27 -11.80
CA ILE A 30 2.13 -6.62 -12.29
C ILE A 30 2.41 -5.22 -12.82
N ILE A 31 1.48 -4.70 -13.61
CA ILE A 31 1.36 -3.26 -13.87
C ILE A 31 0.31 -2.73 -12.88
N PRO A 32 0.70 -1.88 -11.91
CA PRO A 32 -0.18 -1.46 -10.83
C PRO A 32 -1.16 -0.37 -11.31
N GLU A 33 -2.40 -0.45 -10.84
CA GLU A 33 -3.50 0.47 -11.19
C GLU A 33 -4.03 1.24 -9.98
N ALA A 34 -3.98 0.62 -8.81
CA ALA A 34 -4.45 1.23 -7.57
C ALA A 34 -3.80 0.57 -6.36
N VAL A 35 -3.78 1.30 -5.25
CA VAL A 35 -3.48 0.75 -3.93
C VAL A 35 -4.68 0.94 -3.01
N THR A 36 -4.83 0.10 -2.00
CA THR A 36 -5.88 0.27 -0.99
C THR A 36 -5.30 0.14 0.39
N LEU A 37 -5.59 1.12 1.23
CA LEU A 37 -5.23 1.11 2.64
C LEU A 37 -6.50 0.98 3.46
N GLU A 38 -6.44 0.12 4.47
CA GLU A 38 -7.55 -0.15 5.35
C GLU A 38 -7.17 0.04 6.81
N HIS A 39 -8.15 0.49 7.57
CA HIS A 39 -8.11 0.56 9.02
C HIS A 39 -9.43 0.06 9.61
N VAL A 40 -9.46 -0.24 10.92
CA VAL A 40 -10.72 -0.51 11.61
C VAL A 40 -11.69 0.66 11.47
N SER A 41 -12.99 0.36 11.28
CA SER A 41 -14.04 1.37 11.17
C SER A 41 -14.19 2.17 12.45
N LYS A 42 -14.33 3.50 12.33
CA LYS A 42 -14.69 4.41 13.45
C LYS A 42 -15.95 4.00 14.21
N ARG A 43 -16.86 3.25 13.56
CA ARG A 43 -18.10 2.78 14.20
C ARG A 43 -17.86 1.71 15.28
N VAL A 44 -16.71 1.04 15.22
CA VAL A 44 -16.36 -0.08 16.12
C VAL A 44 -15.11 0.24 16.95
N ALA A 45 -14.24 1.10 16.44
CA ALA A 45 -13.02 1.49 17.14
C ALA A 45 -13.30 2.49 18.27
N TYR A 46 -12.74 2.22 19.45
CA TYR A 46 -12.67 3.21 20.53
C TYR A 46 -11.70 4.35 20.19
N ASP A 47 -10.56 4.00 19.56
CA ASP A 47 -9.56 4.95 19.10
C ASP A 47 -9.05 4.55 17.70
N SER A 48 -8.85 5.56 16.84
CA SER A 48 -8.31 5.41 15.48
C SER A 48 -7.14 6.36 15.22
N SER A 49 -6.60 6.99 16.28
CA SER A 49 -5.44 7.89 16.22
C SER A 49 -4.17 7.21 15.69
N SER A 50 -4.08 5.89 15.79
CA SER A 50 -2.97 5.08 15.28
C SER A 50 -3.07 4.77 13.78
N ALA A 51 -4.16 5.16 13.11
CA ALA A 51 -4.25 4.99 11.67
C ALA A 51 -3.14 5.80 10.97
N PRO A 52 -2.46 5.24 9.96
CA PRO A 52 -1.55 6.01 9.13
C PRO A 52 -2.31 7.17 8.47
N LYS A 53 -1.65 8.30 8.25
CA LYS A 53 -2.24 9.48 7.64
C LYS A 53 -1.54 9.80 6.32
N ASP A 54 -0.41 10.50 6.36
CA ASP A 54 0.28 10.93 5.15
C ASP A 54 1.18 9.80 4.65
N CYS A 55 0.82 9.24 3.48
CA CYS A 55 1.40 8.02 2.94
C CYS A 55 1.95 8.22 1.52
N ARG A 56 2.96 7.43 1.17
CA ARG A 56 3.48 7.31 -0.19
C ARG A 56 3.67 5.84 -0.54
N ALA A 57 3.02 5.41 -1.62
CA ALA A 57 3.26 4.10 -2.22
C ALA A 57 4.28 4.25 -3.35
N SER A 58 5.31 3.42 -3.33
CA SER A 58 6.34 3.35 -4.36
C SER A 58 6.59 1.91 -4.76
N ALA A 59 7.14 1.65 -5.94
CA ALA A 59 7.37 0.31 -6.43
C ALA A 59 8.59 0.21 -7.35
N TRP A 60 9.14 -0.99 -7.46
CA TRP A 60 10.22 -1.30 -8.38
C TRP A 60 10.12 -2.75 -8.83
N PHE A 61 10.92 -3.08 -9.84
CA PHE A 61 11.18 -4.45 -10.22
C PHE A 61 12.52 -4.87 -9.63
N GLU A 62 12.54 -6.01 -8.96
CA GLU A 62 13.75 -6.64 -8.42
C GLU A 62 13.96 -7.99 -9.12
N SER A 63 15.05 -8.11 -9.87
CA SER A 63 15.51 -9.38 -10.44
C SER A 63 16.26 -10.21 -9.39
N PRO A 64 16.24 -11.55 -9.43
CA PRO A 64 17.03 -12.39 -8.53
C PRO A 64 18.54 -12.12 -8.58
N ASP A 65 19.02 -11.60 -9.72
CA ASP A 65 20.44 -11.31 -9.97
C ASP A 65 20.82 -9.85 -9.63
N ASP A 66 19.86 -9.00 -9.27
CA ASP A 66 20.14 -7.60 -8.92
C ASP A 66 20.77 -7.50 -7.52
N ASP A 67 21.68 -6.54 -7.34
CA ASP A 67 22.16 -6.18 -6.01
C ASP A 67 20.97 -5.60 -5.20
N PRO A 68 20.58 -6.21 -4.05
CA PRO A 68 19.45 -5.77 -3.25
C PRO A 68 19.59 -4.35 -2.69
N SER A 69 20.81 -3.78 -2.71
CA SER A 69 21.03 -2.38 -2.34
C SER A 69 20.80 -1.39 -3.49
N SER A 70 20.67 -1.89 -4.73
CA SER A 70 20.46 -1.10 -5.93
C SER A 70 18.96 -0.99 -6.28
N HIS A 71 18.27 -0.04 -5.66
CA HIS A 71 16.91 0.35 -6.08
C HIS A 71 16.96 1.21 -7.37
N ALA A 72 17.68 0.74 -8.41
CA ALA A 72 18.14 1.57 -9.53
C ALA A 72 17.02 2.29 -10.29
N LYS A 73 15.76 1.81 -10.20
CA LYS A 73 14.60 2.54 -10.68
C LYS A 73 13.35 2.29 -9.83
N MET A 74 13.12 3.18 -8.86
CA MET A 74 11.92 3.23 -8.03
C MET A 74 10.92 4.21 -8.63
N TYR A 75 9.66 3.80 -8.72
CA TYR A 75 8.56 4.61 -9.21
C TYR A 75 7.65 5.00 -8.05
N ILE A 76 7.22 6.25 -8.02
CA ILE A 76 6.15 6.69 -7.10
C ILE A 76 4.83 6.27 -7.73
N LEU A 77 4.06 5.44 -7.01
CA LEU A 77 2.76 4.99 -7.46
C LEU A 77 1.65 5.98 -7.09
N SER A 78 1.68 6.47 -5.84
CA SER A 78 0.66 7.38 -5.31
C SER A 78 1.16 8.05 -4.03
N GLU A 79 0.87 9.34 -3.89
CA GLU A 79 0.95 10.08 -2.62
C GLU A 79 -0.46 10.40 -2.17
N PHE A 80 -0.81 10.02 -0.94
CA PHE A 80 -2.17 10.12 -0.46
C PHE A 80 -2.25 10.27 1.06
N SER A 81 -3.33 10.91 1.52
CA SER A 81 -3.67 10.97 2.94
C SER A 81 -4.86 10.06 3.22
N TYR A 82 -4.72 9.14 4.17
CA TYR A 82 -5.83 8.32 4.64
C TYR A 82 -6.75 9.13 5.55
N ASP A 83 -8.02 9.22 5.18
CA ASP A 83 -8.99 10.09 5.84
C ASP A 83 -9.92 9.30 6.77
N LEU A 84 -9.78 9.54 8.05
CA LEU A 84 -10.58 8.92 9.10
C LEU A 84 -12.10 9.13 8.96
N ASP A 85 -12.56 10.17 8.25
CA ASP A 85 -13.99 10.46 8.04
C ASP A 85 -14.59 9.76 6.80
N ARG A 86 -13.75 9.12 5.98
CA ARG A 86 -14.19 8.34 4.81
C ARG A 86 -14.39 6.86 5.17
N SER A 87 -14.55 6.03 4.13
CA SER A 87 -14.62 4.58 4.26
C SER A 87 -13.40 4.02 5.01
N SER A 88 -13.60 2.93 5.76
CA SER A 88 -12.53 2.19 6.43
C SER A 88 -11.56 1.50 5.45
N ALA A 89 -11.99 1.35 4.19
CA ALA A 89 -11.15 0.92 3.09
C ALA A 89 -11.12 2.02 2.02
N GLN A 90 -9.92 2.54 1.74
CA GLN A 90 -9.73 3.66 0.82
C GLN A 90 -8.79 3.24 -0.30
N THR A 91 -9.27 3.37 -1.52
CA THR A 91 -8.55 3.04 -2.75
C THR A 91 -8.04 4.33 -3.39
N PHE A 92 -6.76 4.31 -3.77
CA PHE A 92 -6.06 5.41 -4.40
C PHE A 92 -5.54 4.94 -5.75
N ASN A 93 -5.89 5.67 -6.80
CA ASN A 93 -5.47 5.34 -8.16
C ASN A 93 -3.98 5.64 -8.32
N VAL A 94 -3.33 4.85 -9.16
CA VAL A 94 -1.94 5.01 -9.54
C VAL A 94 -1.88 5.74 -10.88
N GLU A 95 -0.97 6.70 -11.02
CA GLU A 95 -0.70 7.32 -12.31
C GLU A 95 0.13 6.34 -13.16
N THR A 96 -0.50 5.76 -14.17
CA THR A 96 0.08 4.65 -14.95
C THR A 96 1.03 5.09 -16.06
N ALA A 97 1.13 6.39 -16.35
CA ALA A 97 2.01 6.89 -17.38
C ALA A 97 3.46 6.59 -16.98
N ASP A 98 4.12 5.73 -17.73
CA ASP A 98 5.52 5.30 -17.58
C ASP A 98 5.83 4.22 -16.52
N LEU A 99 4.82 3.57 -15.94
CA LEU A 99 5.04 2.43 -15.06
C LEU A 99 5.27 1.14 -15.84
N GLY A 100 6.43 0.52 -15.61
CA GLY A 100 6.72 -0.84 -16.05
C GLY A 100 6.13 -1.91 -15.12
N VAL A 101 6.45 -3.17 -15.40
CA VAL A 101 6.15 -4.29 -14.49
C VAL A 101 6.91 -4.09 -13.18
N VAL A 102 6.23 -4.25 -12.04
CA VAL A 102 6.82 -4.19 -10.70
C VAL A 102 6.49 -5.46 -9.92
N ASN A 103 7.38 -5.87 -9.03
CA ASN A 103 7.17 -7.02 -8.13
C ASN A 103 7.45 -6.68 -6.65
N MET A 104 7.96 -5.47 -6.38
CA MET A 104 8.19 -4.94 -5.04
C MET A 104 7.39 -3.65 -4.86
N VAL A 105 6.75 -3.51 -3.71
CA VAL A 105 6.02 -2.30 -3.32
C VAL A 105 6.42 -1.89 -1.91
N ARG A 106 6.62 -0.58 -1.73
CA ARG A 106 6.88 0.05 -0.45
C ARG A 106 5.77 1.03 -0.11
N LEU A 107 5.24 0.92 1.10
CA LEU A 107 4.34 1.90 1.69
C LEU A 107 5.12 2.64 2.77
N ASP A 108 5.45 3.90 2.50
CA ASP A 108 5.95 4.85 3.51
C ASP A 108 4.76 5.58 4.15
N PHE A 109 4.87 5.88 5.44
CA PHE A 109 4.00 6.83 6.14
C PHE A 109 4.87 7.79 6.96
N THR A 110 4.54 9.08 6.92
CA THR A 110 5.29 10.14 7.62
C THR A 110 4.54 10.68 8.84
N SER A 111 3.26 10.37 8.96
CA SER A 111 2.41 10.77 10.07
C SER A 111 1.30 9.74 10.32
N ASN A 112 0.66 9.85 11.48
CA ASN A 112 -0.58 9.18 11.83
C ASN A 112 -1.60 10.20 12.36
N HIS A 113 -2.74 9.72 12.85
CA HIS A 113 -3.83 10.58 13.35
C HIS A 113 -3.70 10.96 14.84
N GLY A 114 -2.48 10.98 15.39
CA GLY A 114 -2.17 11.57 16.70
C GLY A 114 -1.65 10.60 17.76
N ASN A 115 -1.45 9.32 17.42
CA ASN A 115 -0.88 8.35 18.36
C ASN A 115 0.66 8.49 18.43
N SER A 116 1.20 8.84 19.60
CA SER A 116 2.65 9.01 19.77
C SER A 116 3.42 7.70 19.91
N ALA A 117 2.76 6.59 20.24
CA ALA A 117 3.41 5.32 20.52
C ALA A 117 3.58 4.46 19.27
N LEU A 118 2.56 4.39 18.42
CA LEU A 118 2.54 3.48 17.26
C LEU A 118 1.64 3.95 16.12
N THR A 119 1.87 3.36 14.95
CA THR A 119 0.99 3.40 13.78
C THR A 119 0.58 1.97 13.43
N CYS A 120 -0.71 1.73 13.17
CA CYS A 120 -1.22 0.39 12.89
C CYS A 120 -1.82 0.27 11.49
N ILE A 121 -1.31 -0.68 10.71
CA ILE A 121 -1.81 -0.98 9.37
C ILE A 121 -2.66 -2.25 9.44
N TYR A 122 -3.97 -2.14 9.18
CA TYR A 122 -4.82 -3.33 9.16
C TYR A 122 -4.60 -4.13 7.89
N ARG A 123 -4.80 -3.50 6.74
CA ARG A 123 -4.60 -4.15 5.44
C ARG A 123 -4.12 -3.19 4.38
N PHE A 124 -3.19 -3.68 3.57
CA PHE A 124 -2.70 -2.99 2.39
C PHE A 124 -2.87 -3.92 1.20
N ARG A 125 -3.45 -3.40 0.12
CA ARG A 125 -3.67 -4.14 -1.14
C ARG A 125 -3.03 -3.37 -2.27
N VAL A 126 -2.47 -4.11 -3.22
CA VAL A 126 -1.99 -3.58 -4.50
C VAL A 126 -2.82 -4.23 -5.58
N HIS A 127 -3.38 -3.42 -6.46
CA HIS A 127 -4.24 -3.83 -7.56
C HIS A 127 -3.54 -3.55 -8.88
N GLY A 128 -3.76 -4.41 -9.86
CA GLY A 128 -3.19 -4.29 -11.18
C GLY A 128 -3.40 -5.57 -11.97
N TYR A 129 -2.81 -5.62 -13.16
CA TYR A 129 -2.89 -6.76 -14.05
C TYR A 129 -1.52 -7.33 -14.37
N GLU A 130 -1.47 -8.63 -14.63
CA GLU A 130 -0.28 -9.25 -15.22
C GLU A 130 -0.19 -8.82 -16.69
N PRO A 131 1.00 -8.42 -17.19
CA PRO A 131 1.17 -7.97 -18.58
C PRO A 131 0.75 -9.02 -19.63
N ASN A 132 0.71 -10.30 -19.28
CA ASN A 132 0.27 -11.41 -20.15
C ASN A 132 -1.17 -11.87 -19.87
N SER A 133 -1.94 -11.13 -19.07
CA SER A 133 -3.33 -11.46 -18.75
C SER A 133 -4.28 -11.13 -19.90
N PRO A 134 -5.39 -11.87 -20.10
CA PRO A 134 -6.45 -11.50 -21.05
C PRO A 134 -6.97 -10.07 -20.87
N ALA A 135 -6.91 -9.53 -19.65
CA ALA A 135 -7.29 -8.15 -19.35
C ALA A 135 -6.39 -7.11 -20.04
N ALA A 136 -5.09 -7.41 -20.21
CA ALA A 136 -4.14 -6.53 -20.90
C ALA A 136 -4.37 -6.50 -22.42
N MET A 137 -4.84 -7.61 -23.00
CA MET A 137 -5.13 -7.72 -24.43
C MET A 137 -6.40 -6.98 -24.85
N GLY A 138 -7.30 -6.67 -23.91
CA GLY A 138 -8.53 -5.92 -24.17
C GLY A 138 -8.35 -4.39 -24.22
N LEU A 139 -7.22 -3.86 -23.74
CA LEU A 139 -6.87 -2.44 -23.84
C LEU A 139 -6.09 -2.06 -25.11
N GLN A 140 -5.74 -3.05 -25.94
CA GLN A 140 -4.98 -2.86 -27.18
C GLN A 140 -5.83 -3.07 -28.45
N ALA A 141 -7.15 -3.24 -28.32
CA ALA A 141 -8.09 -3.48 -29.42
C ALA A 141 -9.00 -2.27 -29.71
#